data_AF-A0A2W1JN73-F1
#
_entry.id   AF-A0A2W1JN73-F1
#
_cell.length_a   1.000
_cell.length_b   1.000
_cell.length_c   1.000
_cell.angle_alpha   90.00
_cell.angle_beta   90.00
_cell.angle_gamma   90.00
#
_symmetry.space_group_name_H-M   'P 1'
#
loop_
_entity.id
_entity.type
_entity.pdbx_description
1 polymer ?
#
loop_
_entity_poly.entity_id
_entity_poly.type
_entity_poly.pdbx_seq_one_letter_code
_entity_poly.pdbx_strand_id
1 'polypeptide(L)'
;MSTKFATRFIGHRPSWRVAIATLPAVIISSAFLAVPAQAQSLDGLGEGQQVTPTNVEPLSPDVARSGLFSIAAGKNLMAESESAVASQNYDLAAKKLQDSRSIFNQLSNFYQALTSSFQGVSRVAADSHRRKALETAQLRDQATYQLALVYRSQSKPEKSIPLLIEIIRSQNPTRDLGKKSYQQLVELGFVDAPLPKTQTKENKKSKPVVKPEEAAPSAPTPSAPPSVVPQGADIN
;
A
#
# COMPACT_ATOMS: atom_id res chain seq x y z
N MET A 1 -10.30 65.42 -6.94
CA MET A 1 -11.34 64.81 -6.08
C MET A 1 -10.82 63.46 -5.64
N SER A 2 -10.19 63.31 -4.46
CA SER A 2 -10.85 63.02 -3.15
C SER A 2 -11.95 61.97 -3.31
N THR A 3 -11.93 60.79 -2.67
CA THR A 3 -11.56 60.54 -1.27
C THR A 3 -11.29 59.06 -1.03
N LYS A 4 -10.34 58.79 -0.13
CA LYS A 4 -10.06 57.51 0.53
C LYS A 4 -11.25 57.12 1.42
N PHE A 5 -11.56 55.82 1.56
CA PHE A 5 -12.11 55.31 2.82
C PHE A 5 -11.60 53.91 3.13
N ALA A 6 -10.90 53.84 4.26
CA ALA A 6 -10.45 52.66 4.96
C ALA A 6 -11.46 52.35 6.07
N THR A 7 -11.86 51.09 6.23
CA THR A 7 -12.60 50.60 7.42
C THR A 7 -12.12 49.16 7.66
N ARG A 8 -11.07 48.96 8.45
CA ARG A 8 -11.01 48.82 9.92
C ARG A 8 -11.55 47.47 10.41
N PHE A 9 -10.56 46.62 10.63
CA PHE A 9 -10.50 45.38 11.38
C PHE A 9 -11.16 45.50 12.78
N ILE A 10 -12.10 44.61 13.10
CA ILE A 10 -12.57 44.36 14.46
C ILE A 10 -12.40 42.86 14.72
N GLY A 11 -11.38 42.55 15.51
CA GLY A 11 -11.16 41.21 16.04
C GLY A 11 -12.09 40.96 17.22
N HIS A 12 -12.71 39.78 17.24
CA HIS A 12 -13.29 39.18 18.44
C HIS A 12 -12.53 37.89 18.72
N ARG A 13 -11.69 37.93 19.76
CA ARG A 13 -11.07 36.73 20.33
C ARG A 13 -11.94 36.27 21.49
N PRO A 14 -12.55 35.09 21.46
CA PRO A 14 -13.24 34.55 22.63
C PRO A 14 -12.20 34.07 23.65
N SER A 15 -12.21 34.70 24.82
CA SER A 15 -11.43 34.36 26.00
C SER A 15 -12.06 33.15 26.71
N TRP A 16 -11.50 31.96 26.50
CA TRP A 16 -11.81 30.80 27.34
C TRP A 16 -11.13 30.98 28.71
N ARG A 17 -11.96 31.18 29.73
CA ARG A 17 -11.54 31.23 31.14
C ARG A 17 -11.33 29.81 31.62
N VAL A 18 -10.09 29.49 31.97
CA VAL A 18 -9.70 28.25 32.66
C VAL A 18 -10.27 28.30 34.08
N ALA A 19 -11.18 27.40 34.41
CA ALA A 19 -11.63 27.18 35.78
C ALA A 19 -10.74 26.10 36.42
N ILE A 20 -9.83 26.52 37.29
CA ILE A 20 -9.05 25.66 38.16
C ILE A 20 -9.93 25.38 39.39
N ALA A 21 -10.35 24.13 39.56
CA ALA A 21 -11.00 23.66 40.78
C ALA A 21 -10.00 22.82 41.58
N THR A 22 -9.65 23.30 42.76
CA THR A 22 -8.73 22.69 43.72
C THR A 22 -9.47 21.87 44.79
N LEU A 23 -8.96 20.64 45.03
CA LEU A 23 -8.90 19.86 46.30
C LEU A 23 -10.22 19.29 46.89
N PRO A 24 -10.20 18.20 47.71
CA PRO A 24 -9.06 17.64 48.46
C PRO A 24 -8.84 16.11 48.39
N ALA A 25 -7.69 15.73 48.95
CA ALA A 25 -7.22 14.39 49.24
C ALA A 25 -8.13 13.62 50.21
N VAL A 26 -8.27 12.31 49.98
CA VAL A 26 -8.65 11.32 50.99
C VAL A 26 -7.60 10.20 50.95
N ILE A 27 -6.94 10.01 52.09
CA ILE A 27 -6.00 8.93 52.41
C ILE A 27 -6.81 7.82 53.06
N ILE A 28 -6.84 6.60 52.51
CA ILE A 28 -7.16 5.38 53.26
C ILE A 28 -6.22 4.24 52.83
N SER A 29 -5.72 3.56 53.85
CA SER A 29 -4.65 2.57 53.94
C SER A 29 -4.74 1.31 53.06
N SER A 30 -3.55 0.92 52.60
CA SER A 30 -2.92 -0.41 52.54
C SER A 30 -3.76 -1.67 52.79
N ALA A 31 -3.79 -2.59 51.81
CA ALA A 31 -3.39 -3.99 51.98
C ALA A 31 -3.40 -4.76 50.64
N PHE A 32 -2.47 -5.72 50.55
CA PHE A 32 -2.30 -6.80 49.56
C PHE A 32 -1.50 -6.51 48.28
N LEU A 33 -0.20 -6.84 48.40
CA LEU A 33 0.62 -7.33 47.31
C LEU A 33 -0.01 -8.57 46.67
N ALA A 34 -0.26 -8.49 45.37
CA ALA A 34 -0.16 -9.61 44.45
C ALA A 34 0.27 -9.03 43.09
N VAL A 35 1.58 -9.08 42.82
CA VAL A 35 2.10 -8.90 41.46
C VAL A 35 1.84 -10.22 40.74
N PRO A 36 0.92 -10.32 39.76
CA PRO A 36 1.04 -11.38 38.78
C PRO A 36 2.31 -11.06 37.98
N ALA A 37 3.34 -11.88 38.16
CA ALA A 37 4.46 -11.94 37.25
C ALA A 37 3.90 -12.30 35.86
N GLN A 38 3.60 -11.30 35.04
CA GLN A 38 3.46 -11.53 33.61
C GLN A 38 4.86 -11.72 33.08
N ALA A 39 5.24 -13.00 32.95
CA ALA A 39 6.39 -13.41 32.16
C ALA A 39 6.25 -12.77 30.78
N GLN A 40 7.07 -11.76 30.51
CA GLN A 40 7.30 -11.30 29.15
C GLN A 40 8.13 -12.39 28.47
N SER A 41 7.45 -13.34 27.81
CA SER A 41 8.10 -14.20 26.83
C SER A 41 8.55 -13.32 25.68
N LEU A 42 9.85 -13.01 25.67
CA LEU A 42 10.58 -12.68 24.46
C LEU A 42 10.60 -13.96 23.61
N ASP A 43 9.69 -14.06 22.64
CA ASP A 43 9.86 -14.96 21.52
C ASP A 43 9.51 -14.19 20.24
N GLY A 44 10.54 -13.60 19.67
CA GLY A 44 10.56 -13.35 18.25
C GLY A 44 10.99 -14.65 17.58
N LEU A 45 10.19 -15.09 16.60
CA LEU A 45 10.55 -15.74 15.33
C LEU A 45 9.55 -16.86 14.97
N GLY A 46 8.53 -16.47 14.19
CA GLY A 46 7.96 -17.32 13.15
C GLY A 46 7.03 -18.44 13.59
N GLU A 47 5.77 -18.11 13.82
CA GLU A 47 4.66 -19.04 13.59
C GLU A 47 3.55 -18.32 12.81
N GLY A 48 3.02 -18.99 11.80
CA GLY A 48 2.02 -18.43 10.88
C GLY A 48 0.80 -17.95 11.65
N GLN A 49 0.45 -16.68 11.46
CA GLN A 49 -0.71 -16.05 12.07
C GLN A 49 -1.98 -16.84 11.69
N GLN A 50 -2.40 -17.74 12.58
CA GLN A 50 -3.74 -18.30 12.55
C GLN A 50 -4.69 -17.15 12.85
N VAL A 51 -5.52 -16.83 11.86
CA VAL A 51 -6.53 -15.78 11.97
C VAL A 51 -7.67 -16.32 12.83
N THR A 52 -7.54 -16.25 14.16
CA THR A 52 -8.65 -16.54 15.06
C THR A 52 -9.69 -15.41 14.95
N PRO A 53 -10.99 -15.71 14.72
CA PRO A 53 -12.03 -14.70 14.50
C PRO A 53 -12.41 -13.86 15.72
N THR A 54 -11.68 -13.96 16.84
CA THR A 54 -12.00 -13.32 18.12
C THR A 54 -11.44 -11.91 18.31
N ASN A 55 -10.69 -11.36 17.35
CA ASN A 55 -10.26 -9.95 17.38
C ASN A 55 -10.88 -9.15 16.22
N VAL A 56 -12.20 -9.22 16.10
CA VAL A 56 -12.98 -8.22 15.38
C VAL A 56 -13.64 -7.35 16.43
N GLU A 57 -13.17 -6.11 16.58
CA GLU A 57 -13.89 -5.08 17.34
C GLU A 57 -15.34 -5.07 16.79
N PRO A 58 -16.37 -5.30 17.63
CA PRO A 58 -17.74 -5.29 17.15
C PRO A 58 -18.07 -3.90 16.62
N LEU A 59 -18.34 -3.82 15.32
CA LEU A 59 -18.78 -2.59 14.69
C LEU A 59 -20.06 -2.10 15.37
N SER A 60 -20.06 -0.84 15.84
CA SER A 60 -21.29 -0.20 16.29
C SER A 60 -22.34 -0.26 15.16
N PRO A 61 -23.58 -0.70 15.46
CA PRO A 61 -24.62 -0.96 14.46
C PRO A 61 -25.04 0.28 13.63
N ASP A 62 -24.65 1.47 14.08
CA ASP A 62 -24.83 2.74 13.36
C ASP A 62 -23.94 2.81 12.11
N VAL A 63 -22.64 2.53 12.26
CA VAL A 63 -21.64 2.60 11.17
C VAL A 63 -21.95 1.63 10.02
N ALA A 64 -22.51 0.45 10.33
CA ALA A 64 -22.94 -0.53 9.34
C ALA A 64 -24.23 -0.11 8.60
N ARG A 65 -25.13 0.64 9.25
CA ARG A 65 -26.42 1.09 8.67
C ARG A 65 -26.29 2.37 7.87
N SER A 66 -25.33 3.23 8.16
CA SER A 66 -25.18 4.53 7.49
C SER A 66 -24.60 4.44 6.05
N GLY A 67 -24.35 3.25 5.50
CA GLY A 67 -23.68 3.09 4.20
C GLY A 67 -22.21 3.53 4.17
N LEU A 68 -21.68 3.96 5.33
CA LEU A 68 -20.33 4.47 5.53
C LEU A 68 -19.27 3.37 5.37
N PHE A 69 -19.67 2.10 5.50
CA PHE A 69 -18.76 0.96 5.46
C PHE A 69 -18.85 0.20 4.13
N SER A 70 -18.48 0.88 3.03
CA SER A 70 -18.55 0.34 1.68
C SER A 70 -17.35 0.75 0.82
N ILE A 71 -17.08 0.01 -0.27
CA ILE A 71 -16.03 0.38 -1.23
C ILE A 71 -16.32 1.77 -1.82
N ALA A 72 -17.59 2.07 -2.10
CA ALA A 72 -18.02 3.36 -2.61
C ALA A 72 -17.75 4.50 -1.61
N ALA A 73 -18.08 4.31 -0.32
CA ALA A 73 -17.79 5.29 0.72
C ALA A 73 -16.29 5.58 0.84
N GLY A 74 -15.45 4.54 0.83
CA GLY A 74 -13.99 4.70 0.84
C GLY A 74 -13.47 5.50 -0.37
N LYS A 75 -14.00 5.22 -1.58
CA LYS A 75 -13.65 5.96 -2.81
C LYS A 75 -14.11 7.41 -2.78
N ASN A 76 -15.31 7.68 -2.25
CA ASN A 76 -15.81 9.04 -2.08
C ASN A 76 -14.90 9.87 -1.15
N LEU A 77 -14.43 9.28 -0.04
CA LEU A 77 -13.47 9.94 0.85
C LEU A 77 -12.14 10.26 0.14
N MET A 78 -11.65 9.39 -0.76
CA MET A 78 -10.48 9.70 -1.58
C MET A 78 -10.75 10.90 -2.50
N ALA A 79 -11.89 10.92 -3.19
CA ALA A 79 -12.26 12.04 -4.07
C ALA A 79 -12.43 13.36 -3.29
N GLU A 80 -13.04 13.32 -2.11
CA GLU A 80 -13.14 14.48 -1.21
C GLU A 80 -11.75 14.95 -0.75
N SER A 81 -10.81 14.03 -0.55
CA SER A 81 -9.43 14.39 -0.21
C SER A 81 -8.73 15.11 -1.35
N GLU A 82 -8.96 14.68 -2.61
CA GLU A 82 -8.39 15.33 -3.79
C GLU A 82 -8.92 16.77 -3.94
N SER A 83 -10.22 16.96 -3.69
CA SER A 83 -10.84 18.30 -3.63
C SER A 83 -10.22 19.17 -2.51
N ALA A 84 -9.97 18.58 -1.34
CA ALA A 84 -9.31 19.27 -0.22
C ALA A 84 -7.86 19.64 -0.57
N VAL A 85 -7.11 18.77 -1.25
CA VAL A 85 -5.75 19.07 -1.76
C VAL A 85 -5.78 20.21 -2.77
N ALA A 86 -6.73 20.21 -3.71
CA ALA A 86 -6.90 21.29 -4.67
C ALA A 86 -7.21 22.64 -4.00
N SER A 87 -7.87 22.60 -2.84
CA SER A 87 -8.16 23.77 -2.00
C SER A 87 -7.04 24.10 -1.00
N GLN A 88 -5.88 23.42 -1.10
CA GLN A 88 -4.74 23.52 -0.17
C GLN A 88 -5.09 23.19 1.31
N ASN A 89 -6.21 22.52 1.55
CA ASN A 89 -6.63 22.06 2.87
C ASN A 89 -6.04 20.66 3.14
N TYR A 90 -4.73 20.62 3.39
CA TYR A 90 -4.00 19.36 3.56
C TYR A 90 -4.39 18.60 4.83
N ASP A 91 -4.85 19.27 5.88
CA ASP A 91 -5.29 18.61 7.11
C ASP A 91 -6.59 17.83 6.90
N LEU A 92 -7.56 18.44 6.22
CA LEU A 92 -8.79 17.74 5.82
C LEU A 92 -8.49 16.58 4.86
N ALA A 93 -7.63 16.81 3.86
CA ALA A 93 -7.23 15.76 2.93
C ALA A 93 -6.61 14.56 3.65
N ALA A 94 -5.68 14.81 4.58
CA ALA A 94 -5.07 13.77 5.38
C ALA A 94 -6.10 12.99 6.20
N LYS A 95 -7.06 13.69 6.83
CA LYS A 95 -8.12 13.05 7.61
C LYS A 95 -9.01 12.14 6.75
N LYS A 96 -9.46 12.63 5.58
CA LYS A 96 -10.28 11.86 4.64
C LYS A 96 -9.57 10.61 4.13
N LEU A 97 -8.28 10.71 3.83
CA LEU A 97 -7.47 9.57 3.40
C LEU A 97 -7.22 8.57 4.53
N GLN A 98 -7.02 9.02 5.77
CA GLN A 98 -6.93 8.13 6.92
C GLN A 98 -8.22 7.32 7.12
N ASP A 99 -9.37 8.00 7.05
CA ASP A 99 -10.68 7.36 7.20
C ASP A 99 -10.93 6.36 6.06
N SER A 100 -10.61 6.73 4.83
CA SER A 100 -10.67 5.85 3.65
C SER A 100 -9.82 4.59 3.80
N ARG A 101 -8.55 4.74 4.21
CA ARG A 101 -7.64 3.60 4.49
C ARG A 101 -8.21 2.67 5.55
N SER A 102 -8.77 3.22 6.63
CA SER A 102 -9.37 2.43 7.71
C SER A 102 -10.55 1.59 7.20
N ILE A 103 -11.44 2.20 6.42
CA ILE A 103 -12.57 1.51 5.80
C ILE A 103 -12.09 0.38 4.89
N PHE A 104 -11.12 0.65 4.01
CA PHE A 104 -10.61 -0.37 3.10
C PHE A 104 -9.88 -1.50 3.81
N ASN A 105 -9.11 -1.21 4.86
CA ASN A 105 -8.45 -2.26 5.64
C ASN A 105 -9.46 -3.20 6.31
N GLN A 106 -10.49 -2.63 6.94
CA GLN A 106 -11.53 -3.42 7.59
C GLN A 106 -12.32 -4.23 6.53
N LEU A 107 -12.68 -3.63 5.40
CA LEU A 107 -13.38 -4.32 4.30
C LEU A 107 -12.55 -5.48 3.71
N SER A 108 -11.24 -5.29 3.51
CA SER A 108 -10.37 -6.36 3.00
C SER A 108 -10.34 -7.54 3.96
N ASN A 109 -10.26 -7.27 5.26
CA ASN A 109 -10.25 -8.31 6.28
C ASN A 109 -11.60 -9.07 6.33
N PHE A 110 -12.73 -8.38 6.23
CA PHE A 110 -14.03 -9.04 6.18
C PHE A 110 -14.21 -9.90 4.93
N TYR A 111 -13.78 -9.42 3.75
CA TYR A 111 -13.82 -10.25 2.55
C TYR A 111 -12.87 -11.45 2.62
N GLN A 112 -11.73 -11.35 3.30
CA GLN A 112 -10.87 -12.50 3.59
C GLN A 112 -11.57 -13.50 4.50
N ALA A 113 -12.20 -13.04 5.59
CA ALA A 113 -12.97 -13.90 6.48
C ALA A 113 -14.12 -14.61 5.74
N LEU A 114 -14.87 -13.89 4.91
CA LEU A 114 -15.91 -14.47 4.06
C LEU A 114 -15.34 -15.48 3.07
N THR A 115 -14.18 -15.19 2.46
CA THR A 115 -13.51 -16.15 1.58
C THR A 115 -13.28 -17.47 2.31
N SER A 116 -12.73 -17.43 3.53
CA SER A 116 -12.50 -18.61 4.37
C SER A 116 -13.79 -19.34 4.74
N SER A 117 -14.85 -18.63 5.12
CA SER A 117 -16.13 -19.27 5.50
C SER A 117 -16.83 -19.99 4.33
N PHE A 118 -16.57 -19.59 3.09
CA PHE A 118 -17.15 -20.22 1.90
C PHE A 118 -16.22 -21.24 1.22
N GLN A 119 -14.97 -21.40 1.69
CA GLN A 119 -14.07 -22.45 1.22
C GLN A 119 -14.63 -23.83 1.61
N GLY A 120 -15.15 -24.57 0.64
CA GLY A 120 -15.79 -25.87 0.84
C GLY A 120 -17.33 -25.85 0.77
N VAL A 121 -17.95 -24.67 0.81
CA VAL A 121 -19.41 -24.51 0.64
C VAL A 121 -19.72 -24.07 -0.79
N SER A 122 -19.08 -23.00 -1.26
CA SER A 122 -19.29 -22.48 -2.61
C SER A 122 -18.02 -21.83 -3.13
N ARG A 123 -17.37 -22.50 -4.09
CA ARG A 123 -16.17 -21.98 -4.75
C ARG A 123 -16.42 -20.64 -5.43
N VAL A 124 -17.59 -20.47 -6.07
CA VAL A 124 -17.95 -19.23 -6.76
C VAL A 124 -18.08 -18.06 -5.76
N ALA A 125 -18.71 -18.30 -4.60
CA ALA A 125 -18.80 -17.30 -3.55
C ALA A 125 -17.42 -16.96 -2.97
N ALA A 126 -16.62 -17.98 -2.63
CA ALA A 126 -15.26 -17.80 -2.12
C ALA A 126 -14.37 -17.01 -3.11
N ASP A 127 -14.41 -17.34 -4.40
CA ASP A 127 -13.66 -16.61 -5.43
C ASP A 127 -14.13 -15.15 -5.58
N SER A 128 -15.44 -14.90 -5.45
CA SER A 128 -15.99 -13.54 -5.47
C SER A 128 -15.46 -12.71 -4.30
N HIS A 129 -15.49 -13.25 -3.08
CA HIS A 129 -14.97 -12.57 -1.90
C HIS A 129 -13.46 -12.36 -1.96
N ARG A 130 -12.71 -13.36 -2.47
CA ARG A 130 -11.25 -13.24 -2.66
C ARG A 130 -10.89 -12.09 -3.59
N ARG A 131 -11.64 -11.91 -4.69
CA ARG A 131 -11.44 -10.77 -5.61
C ARG A 131 -11.72 -9.44 -4.92
N LYS A 132 -12.81 -9.34 -4.15
CA LYS A 132 -13.15 -8.12 -3.41
C LYS A 132 -12.12 -7.79 -2.32
N ALA A 133 -11.60 -8.80 -1.63
CA ALA A 133 -10.51 -8.62 -0.66
C ALA A 133 -9.28 -8.00 -1.33
N LEU A 134 -8.89 -8.53 -2.48
CA LEU A 134 -7.76 -8.00 -3.25
C LEU A 134 -8.02 -6.58 -3.77
N GLU A 135 -9.18 -6.31 -4.36
CA GLU A 135 -9.56 -4.97 -4.83
C GLU A 135 -9.48 -3.95 -3.68
N THR A 136 -10.07 -4.30 -2.53
CA THR A 136 -10.11 -3.42 -1.37
C THR A 136 -8.72 -3.18 -0.79
N ALA A 137 -7.87 -4.21 -0.73
CA ALA A 137 -6.47 -4.05 -0.30
C ALA A 137 -5.68 -3.14 -1.25
N GLN A 138 -5.93 -3.22 -2.57
CA GLN A 138 -5.31 -2.31 -3.54
C GLN A 138 -5.77 -0.85 -3.33
N LEU A 139 -7.06 -0.64 -3.06
CA LEU A 139 -7.60 0.70 -2.75
C LEU A 139 -7.03 1.25 -1.44
N ARG A 140 -6.87 0.41 -0.41
CA ARG A 140 -6.17 0.77 0.83
C ARG A 140 -4.78 1.31 0.50
N ASP A 141 -4.00 0.57 -0.29
CA ASP A 141 -2.63 0.96 -0.62
C ASP A 141 -2.57 2.24 -1.48
N GLN A 142 -3.55 2.45 -2.36
CA GLN A 142 -3.69 3.72 -3.11
C GLN A 142 -3.98 4.91 -2.19
N ALA A 143 -4.91 4.77 -1.23
CA ALA A 143 -5.18 5.80 -0.24
C ALA A 143 -3.98 6.04 0.69
N THR A 144 -3.23 4.99 1.05
CA THR A 144 -1.94 5.10 1.76
C THR A 144 -0.94 5.93 0.98
N TYR A 145 -0.84 5.71 -0.34
CA TYR A 145 0.08 6.45 -1.20
C TYR A 145 -0.28 7.93 -1.26
N GLN A 146 -1.56 8.24 -1.52
CA GLN A 146 -2.06 9.61 -1.54
C GLN A 146 -1.80 10.31 -0.20
N LEU A 147 -2.02 9.62 0.93
CA LEU A 147 -1.77 10.17 2.26
C LEU A 147 -0.30 10.51 2.48
N ALA A 148 0.61 9.65 2.01
CA ALA A 148 2.05 9.90 2.08
C ALA A 148 2.44 11.16 1.28
N LEU A 149 1.83 11.37 0.11
CA LEU A 149 2.06 12.58 -0.68
C LEU A 149 1.53 13.84 0.02
N VAL A 150 0.34 13.77 0.62
CA VAL A 150 -0.22 14.89 1.39
C VAL A 150 0.71 15.27 2.55
N TYR A 151 1.29 14.30 3.26
CA TYR A 151 2.27 14.61 4.31
C TYR A 151 3.57 15.22 3.76
N ARG A 152 4.04 14.84 2.57
CA ARG A 152 5.15 15.57 1.91
C ARG A 152 4.76 17.02 1.64
N SER A 153 3.55 17.28 1.15
CA SER A 153 3.05 18.64 0.91
C SER A 153 2.98 19.48 2.19
N GLN A 154 2.78 18.84 3.34
CA GLN A 154 2.81 19.48 4.66
C GLN A 154 4.22 19.62 5.25
N SER A 155 5.28 19.28 4.51
CA SER A 155 6.66 19.22 5.03
C SER A 155 6.82 18.27 6.23
N LYS A 156 6.08 17.15 6.23
CA LYS A 156 6.11 16.09 7.26
C LYS A 156 6.60 14.75 6.70
N PRO A 157 7.83 14.67 6.17
CA PRO A 157 8.35 13.43 5.57
C PRO A 157 8.43 12.27 6.57
N GLU A 158 8.58 12.55 7.86
CA GLU A 158 8.60 11.56 8.94
C GLU A 158 7.29 10.74 9.03
N LYS A 159 6.17 11.32 8.61
CA LYS A 159 4.89 10.59 8.50
C LYS A 159 4.72 9.91 7.14
N SER A 160 5.36 10.43 6.11
CA SER A 160 5.29 9.91 4.74
C SER A 160 6.07 8.60 4.59
N ILE A 161 7.31 8.57 5.08
CA ILE A 161 8.23 7.42 4.99
C ILE A 161 7.59 6.09 5.46
N PRO A 162 7.03 5.97 6.67
CA PRO A 162 6.45 4.71 7.13
C PRO A 162 5.29 4.22 6.24
N LEU A 163 4.50 5.15 5.68
CA LEU A 163 3.40 4.82 4.76
C LEU A 163 3.91 4.29 3.42
N LEU A 164 5.00 4.87 2.89
CA LEU A 164 5.62 4.40 1.65
C LEU A 164 6.22 2.99 1.81
N ILE A 165 6.85 2.72 2.97
CA ILE A 165 7.35 1.39 3.32
C ILE A 165 6.19 0.38 3.46
N GLU A 166 5.09 0.78 4.09
CA GLU A 166 3.88 -0.05 4.22
C GLU A 166 3.37 -0.49 2.83
N ILE A 167 3.33 0.42 1.86
CA ILE A 167 2.92 0.10 0.49
C ILE A 167 3.90 -0.88 -0.16
N ILE A 168 5.22 -0.74 0.01
CA ILE A 168 6.21 -1.68 -0.55
C ILE A 168 6.09 -3.07 0.09
N ARG A 169 5.68 -3.16 1.36
CA ARG A 169 5.45 -4.44 2.03
C ARG A 169 4.16 -5.10 1.56
N SER A 170 3.11 -4.31 1.34
CA SER A 170 1.81 -4.80 0.86
C SER A 170 1.83 -5.14 -0.64
N GLN A 171 2.40 -4.24 -1.43
CA GLN A 171 2.59 -4.35 -2.86
C GLN A 171 4.05 -4.71 -3.11
N ASN A 172 4.29 -5.89 -3.70
CA ASN A 172 5.64 -6.28 -4.11
C ASN A 172 6.37 -5.09 -4.81
N PRO A 173 7.64 -4.78 -4.46
CA PRO A 173 8.37 -3.60 -4.93
C PRO A 173 8.47 -3.47 -6.45
N THR A 174 8.24 -4.55 -7.18
CA THR A 174 8.25 -4.60 -8.64
C THR A 174 6.93 -4.16 -9.29
N ARG A 175 5.85 -4.01 -8.52
CA ARG A 175 4.54 -3.51 -8.98
C ARG A 175 4.55 -1.98 -9.09
N ASP A 176 3.66 -1.42 -9.91
CA ASP A 176 3.67 0.01 -10.23
C ASP A 176 3.59 0.91 -8.99
N LEU A 177 2.70 0.58 -8.04
CA LEU A 177 2.57 1.36 -6.79
C LEU A 177 3.78 1.18 -5.87
N GLY A 178 4.37 -0.02 -5.83
CA GLY A 178 5.62 -0.30 -5.10
C GLY A 178 6.80 0.49 -5.66
N LYS A 179 6.96 0.51 -6.99
CA LYS A 179 7.97 1.31 -7.70
C LYS A 179 7.81 2.80 -7.43
N LYS A 180 6.58 3.33 -7.53
CA LYS A 180 6.29 4.73 -7.21
C LYS A 180 6.66 5.03 -5.76
N SER A 181 6.25 4.19 -4.81
CA SER A 181 6.54 4.40 -3.39
C SER A 181 8.05 4.35 -3.10
N TYR A 182 8.78 3.45 -3.73
CA TYR A 182 10.25 3.39 -3.63
C TYR A 182 10.91 4.64 -4.21
N GLN A 183 10.47 5.11 -5.38
CA GLN A 183 10.96 6.35 -5.97
C GLN A 183 10.76 7.54 -5.05
N GLN A 184 9.61 7.61 -4.35
CA GLN A 184 9.36 8.65 -3.35
C GLN A 184 10.33 8.56 -2.16
N LEU A 185 10.71 7.36 -1.71
CA LEU A 185 11.73 7.19 -0.67
C LEU A 185 13.11 7.66 -1.13
N VAL A 186 13.47 7.44 -2.41
CA VAL A 186 14.71 7.97 -3.00
C VAL A 186 14.69 9.51 -3.01
N GLU A 187 13.58 10.12 -3.47
CA GLU A 187 13.42 11.58 -3.50
C GLU A 187 13.49 12.23 -2.11
N LEU A 188 13.10 11.49 -1.07
CA LEU A 188 13.19 11.93 0.32
C LEU A 188 14.60 11.73 0.92
N GLY A 189 15.53 11.11 0.18
CA GLY A 189 16.86 10.76 0.69
C GLY A 189 16.85 9.67 1.76
N PHE A 190 15.76 8.89 1.85
CA PHE A 190 15.67 7.79 2.80
C PHE A 190 16.41 6.53 2.30
N VAL A 191 16.52 6.38 0.96
CA VAL A 191 17.29 5.31 0.32
C VAL A 191 18.12 5.88 -0.82
N ASP A 192 19.35 5.38 -0.98
CA ASP A 192 20.32 5.91 -1.95
C ASP A 192 20.44 5.06 -3.22
N ALA A 193 19.98 3.81 -3.18
CA ALA A 193 20.06 2.89 -4.31
C ALA A 193 18.80 3.02 -5.20
N PRO A 194 18.92 3.25 -6.52
CA PRO A 194 17.76 3.18 -7.42
C PRO A 194 17.33 1.72 -7.65
N LEU A 195 16.03 1.51 -7.94
CA LEU A 195 15.53 0.18 -8.34
C LEU A 195 16.26 -0.30 -9.61
N PRO A 196 16.69 -1.57 -9.67
CA PRO A 196 17.31 -2.12 -10.87
C PRO A 196 16.33 -2.02 -12.04
N LYS A 197 16.71 -1.29 -13.08
CA LYS A 197 15.96 -1.24 -14.34
C LYS A 197 15.93 -2.67 -14.88
N THR A 198 14.74 -3.29 -14.93
CA THR A 198 14.59 -4.58 -15.60
C THR A 198 15.00 -4.38 -17.05
N GLN A 199 16.20 -4.82 -17.42
CA GLN A 199 16.65 -4.79 -18.80
C GLN A 199 15.75 -5.77 -19.56
N THR A 200 14.72 -5.26 -20.22
CA THR A 200 14.09 -5.97 -21.33
C THR A 200 15.23 -6.28 -22.29
N LYS A 201 15.65 -7.55 -22.34
CA LYS A 201 16.63 -8.02 -23.32
C LYS A 201 15.99 -7.92 -24.70
N GLU A 202 16.05 -6.73 -25.30
CA GLU A 202 15.94 -6.59 -26.74
C GLU A 202 17.08 -7.41 -27.34
N ASN A 203 16.72 -8.54 -27.94
CA ASN A 203 17.61 -9.40 -28.68
C ASN A 203 18.10 -8.62 -29.92
N LYS A 204 19.10 -7.76 -29.71
CA LYS A 204 19.82 -7.09 -30.79
C LYS A 204 20.71 -8.13 -31.44
N LYS A 205 20.10 -8.88 -32.36
CA LYS A 205 20.69 -9.84 -33.30
C LYS A 205 22.05 -9.32 -33.77
N SER A 206 23.12 -9.86 -33.19
CA SER A 206 24.50 -9.53 -33.55
C SER A 206 24.71 -9.87 -35.03
N LYS A 207 24.79 -8.83 -35.85
CA LYS A 207 25.25 -8.89 -37.24
C LYS A 207 26.70 -9.39 -37.21
N PRO A 208 27.09 -10.44 -37.96
CA PRO A 208 28.49 -10.86 -37.99
C PRO A 208 29.30 -9.78 -38.71
N VAL A 209 30.30 -9.23 -38.03
CA VAL A 209 31.30 -8.38 -38.65
C VAL A 209 32.19 -9.27 -39.52
N VAL A 210 32.07 -9.12 -40.83
CA VAL A 210 32.99 -9.65 -41.83
C VAL A 210 34.29 -8.85 -41.75
N LYS A 211 35.42 -9.54 -41.56
CA LYS A 211 36.77 -9.00 -41.76
C LYS A 211 37.29 -9.52 -43.12
N PRO A 212 37.81 -8.68 -44.03
CA PRO A 212 38.40 -9.11 -45.30
C PRO A 212 39.88 -9.50 -45.16
N GLU A 213 40.33 -10.26 -46.17
CA GLU A 213 41.71 -10.50 -46.63
C GLU A 213 42.63 -11.43 -45.83
N GLU A 214 43.48 -12.28 -46.40
CA GLU A 214 43.63 -12.99 -47.69
C GLU A 214 44.97 -13.76 -47.58
N ALA A 215 45.01 -15.05 -47.92
CA ALA A 215 46.14 -15.78 -48.50
C ALA A 215 45.92 -17.31 -48.38
N ALA A 216 45.65 -17.94 -49.52
CA ALA A 216 45.50 -19.38 -49.74
C ALA A 216 46.89 -20.08 -49.84
N PRO A 217 47.05 -21.34 -50.34
CA PRO A 217 46.11 -22.46 -50.52
C PRO A 217 46.69 -23.80 -50.00
N SER A 218 45.85 -24.77 -49.65
CA SER A 218 46.20 -26.21 -49.72
C SER A 218 44.93 -27.08 -49.70
N ALA A 219 44.55 -27.57 -50.86
CA ALA A 219 43.74 -28.77 -51.09
C ALA A 219 44.64 -29.75 -51.89
N PRO A 220 44.37 -31.08 -51.99
CA PRO A 220 43.09 -31.79 -51.93
C PRO A 220 43.19 -33.04 -51.01
N THR A 221 42.26 -34.00 -50.82
CA THR A 221 41.27 -34.67 -51.68
C THR A 221 40.34 -35.51 -50.75
N PRO A 222 39.43 -36.40 -51.21
CA PRO A 222 38.03 -36.34 -50.85
C PRO A 222 37.56 -37.59 -50.07
N SER A 223 36.35 -37.56 -49.51
CA SER A 223 35.56 -38.80 -49.39
C SER A 223 34.08 -38.43 -49.47
N ALA A 224 33.48 -38.97 -50.52
CA ALA A 224 32.13 -38.79 -50.98
C ALA A 224 31.09 -39.51 -50.08
N PRO A 225 29.79 -39.20 -50.22
CA PRO A 225 28.69 -39.71 -49.40
C PRO A 225 28.18 -41.07 -49.91
N PRO A 226 27.12 -41.66 -49.31
CA PRO A 226 25.84 -41.56 -50.01
C PRO A 226 24.56 -41.54 -49.14
N SER A 227 23.52 -40.94 -49.73
CA SER A 227 22.09 -41.37 -49.75
C SER A 227 21.28 -41.29 -48.44
N VAL A 228 20.21 -40.47 -48.30
CA VAL A 228 18.93 -40.41 -49.07
C VAL A 228 18.29 -41.82 -49.07
N VAL A 229 17.03 -42.13 -48.73
CA VAL A 229 15.72 -41.48 -48.86
C VAL A 229 14.72 -42.16 -47.86
N PRO A 230 13.35 -42.16 -47.96
CA PRO A 230 12.44 -41.67 -46.91
C PRO A 230 11.32 -42.69 -46.52
N GLN A 231 10.21 -42.15 -45.99
CA GLN A 231 8.81 -42.62 -46.14
C GLN A 231 8.25 -43.79 -45.30
N GLY A 232 6.96 -43.60 -45.00
CA GLY A 232 6.02 -44.54 -44.35
C GLY A 232 5.38 -43.85 -43.14
N ALA A 233 4.19 -43.23 -43.20
CA ALA A 233 2.87 -43.87 -43.39
C ALA A 233 2.74 -45.10 -42.45
N ASP A 234 1.73 -45.25 -41.59
CA ASP A 234 0.32 -45.15 -41.92
C ASP A 234 -0.53 -45.48 -40.65
N ILE A 235 -1.80 -45.04 -40.63
CA ILE A 235 -3.02 -45.58 -39.96
C ILE A 235 -3.00 -46.23 -38.56
N ASN A 236 -3.78 -45.67 -37.61
CA ASN A 236 -5.13 -46.13 -37.22
C ASN A 236 -5.79 -45.11 -36.26
#